data_AF-A0A1H0MAY6-F1
#
_entry.id   AF-A0A1H0MAY6-F1
#
_cell.length_a   1.000
_cell.length_b   1.000
_cell.length_c   1.000
_cell.angle_alpha   90.00
_cell.angle_beta   90.00
_cell.angle_gamma   90.00
#
_symmetry.space_group_name_H-M   'P 1'
#
loop_
_entity.id
_entity.type
_entity.pdbx_description
1 polymer ?
#
loop_
_entity_poly.entity_id
_entity_poly.type
_entity_poly.pdbx_seq_one_letter_code
_entity_poly.pdbx_strand_id
1 'polypeptide(L)'
;MTQPADEVQELPELLADLAHSHDASTPPDAIADGLAAMVLHPDYPCLGARSVFNRERATVVVLERLATEESTTTLVEALTRFGRDTDRAGGFASLVAVFRAADVADEAEFEELLWRQLEQLHEVDHQPWDPRVSDDPGSPHFAFSVGGTAFFVVGLHPHASRIARRTPLPTLVFNLHEQFEELRASDRFDRMRDTIRRRDTELQGSLNPMVEDHGRGSEARQYSGRVVPSGWEAPVTFEADPETKPQTDSESDSKSDSETEEEAP
;
A
#
# COMPACT_ATOMS: atom_id res chain seq x y z
N MET A 1 15.55 40.37 25.71
CA MET A 1 16.20 39.31 24.92
C MET A 1 15.13 38.30 24.60
N THR A 2 14.51 38.42 23.44
CA THR A 2 13.58 37.40 22.93
C THR A 2 14.45 36.19 22.57
N GLN A 3 14.20 35.03 23.16
CA GLN A 3 14.78 33.78 22.68
C GLN A 3 14.49 33.66 21.18
N PRO A 4 15.44 33.23 20.33
CA PRO A 4 15.07 32.87 18.97
C PRO A 4 14.00 31.79 19.07
N ALA A 5 12.92 31.92 18.31
CA ALA A 5 12.00 30.81 18.12
C ALA A 5 12.85 29.63 17.65
N ASP A 6 12.72 28.46 18.28
CA ASP A 6 13.34 27.23 17.79
C ASP A 6 12.99 27.12 16.30
N GLU A 7 13.99 27.29 15.45
CA GLU A 7 13.84 27.20 14.01
C GLU A 7 13.61 25.71 13.73
N VAL A 8 12.38 25.36 13.36
CA VAL A 8 12.03 23.98 13.03
C VAL A 8 12.88 23.59 11.83
N GLN A 9 13.70 22.54 12.00
CA GLN A 9 14.52 21.99 10.93
C GLN A 9 13.69 21.70 9.68
N GLU A 10 14.18 22.06 8.50
CA GLU A 10 13.48 21.79 7.24
C GLU A 10 13.27 20.28 7.03
N LEU A 11 12.10 19.88 6.50
CA LEU A 11 11.76 18.46 6.31
C LEU A 11 12.81 17.66 5.52
N PRO A 12 13.39 18.16 4.41
CA PRO A 12 14.44 17.43 3.69
C PRO A 12 15.70 17.18 4.52
N GLU A 13 16.05 18.11 5.41
CA GLU A 13 17.21 17.98 6.30
C GLU A 13 16.93 16.95 7.38
N LEU A 14 15.74 17.01 8.01
CA LEU A 14 15.29 16.00 8.98
C LEU A 14 15.33 14.59 8.38
N LEU A 15 14.83 14.43 7.15
CA LEU A 15 14.84 13.16 6.43
C LEU A 15 16.27 12.66 6.18
N ALA A 16 17.18 13.55 5.79
CA ALA A 16 18.58 13.20 5.57
C ALA A 16 19.25 12.76 6.87
N ASP A 17 19.06 13.48 7.97
CA ASP A 17 19.64 13.15 9.27
C ASP A 17 19.12 11.82 9.81
N LEU A 18 17.80 11.57 9.68
CA LEU A 18 17.20 10.28 10.03
C LEU A 18 17.74 9.15 9.15
N ALA A 19 17.90 9.36 7.85
CA ALA A 19 18.46 8.34 6.95
C ALA A 19 19.93 8.00 7.26
N HIS A 20 20.71 8.95 7.77
CA HIS A 20 22.09 8.70 8.19
C HIS A 20 22.19 8.04 9.58
N SER A 21 21.24 8.32 10.47
CA SER A 21 21.27 7.84 11.85
C SER A 21 20.56 6.50 12.05
N HIS A 22 19.56 6.19 11.22
CA HIS A 22 18.86 4.92 11.26
C HIS A 22 19.61 3.85 10.46
N ASP A 23 20.27 2.95 11.17
CA ASP A 23 20.89 1.75 10.62
C ASP A 23 20.31 0.45 11.21
N ALA A 24 20.91 -0.68 10.84
CA ALA A 24 20.53 -2.01 11.30
C ALA A 24 20.54 -2.17 12.84
N SER A 25 21.29 -1.35 13.58
CA SER A 25 21.38 -1.39 15.05
C SER A 25 20.31 -0.55 15.76
N THR A 26 19.58 0.29 15.04
CA THR A 26 18.58 1.20 15.62
C THR A 26 17.43 0.44 16.26
N PRO A 27 17.06 0.70 17.53
CA PRO A 27 15.91 0.03 18.14
C PRO A 27 14.60 0.30 17.37
N PRO A 28 13.66 -0.66 17.28
CA PRO A 28 12.39 -0.47 16.58
C PRO A 28 11.61 0.77 17.02
N ASP A 29 11.59 1.05 18.33
CA ASP A 29 10.88 2.23 18.88
C ASP A 29 11.50 3.54 18.39
N ALA A 30 12.83 3.61 18.27
CA ALA A 30 13.50 4.81 17.74
C ALA A 30 13.22 5.00 16.24
N ILE A 31 13.10 3.92 15.47
CA ILE A 31 12.66 3.98 14.07
C ILE A 31 11.23 4.52 13.98
N ALA A 32 10.33 4.01 14.83
CA ALA A 32 8.95 4.49 14.89
C ALA A 32 8.85 5.97 15.29
N ASP A 33 9.66 6.42 16.25
CA ASP A 33 9.75 7.83 16.65
C ASP A 33 10.23 8.72 15.50
N GLY A 34 11.24 8.30 14.73
CA GLY A 34 11.70 9.04 13.56
C GLY A 34 10.65 9.14 12.45
N LEU A 35 9.88 8.07 12.21
CA LEU A 35 8.72 8.12 11.31
C LEU A 35 7.67 9.11 11.82
N ALA A 36 7.37 9.11 13.11
CA ALA A 36 6.43 10.03 13.71
C ALA A 36 6.92 11.48 13.58
N ALA A 37 8.20 11.75 13.83
CA ALA A 37 8.81 13.07 13.64
C ALA A 37 8.66 13.57 12.20
N MET A 38 8.95 12.72 11.20
CA MET A 38 8.76 13.02 9.79
C MET A 38 7.29 13.30 9.46
N VAL A 39 6.37 12.40 9.83
CA VAL A 39 4.95 12.51 9.47
C VAL A 39 4.30 13.72 10.13
N LEU A 40 4.64 13.99 11.40
CA LEU A 40 4.06 15.09 12.16
C LEU A 40 4.68 16.45 11.84
N HIS A 41 5.77 16.47 11.06
CA HIS A 41 6.41 17.69 10.59
C HIS A 41 5.38 18.66 9.93
N PRO A 42 5.44 19.97 10.22
CA PRO A 42 4.48 20.95 9.71
C PRO A 42 4.33 20.97 8.19
N ASP A 43 5.38 20.61 7.45
CA ASP A 43 5.40 20.61 5.98
C ASP A 43 5.08 19.26 5.35
N TYR A 44 4.98 18.18 6.13
CA TYR A 44 4.61 16.88 5.57
C TYR A 44 3.18 16.96 4.98
N PRO A 45 2.98 16.65 3.69
CA PRO A 45 1.76 17.06 2.98
C PRO A 45 0.58 16.15 3.25
N CYS A 46 0.83 14.88 3.62
CA CYS A 46 -0.21 13.86 3.77
C CYS A 46 -1.00 14.02 5.08
N LEU A 47 -2.18 14.63 4.98
CA LEU A 47 -3.11 14.79 6.11
C LEU A 47 -3.61 13.45 6.66
N GLY A 48 -3.71 12.41 5.83
CA GLY A 48 -4.14 11.07 6.24
C GLY A 48 -3.14 10.45 7.21
N ALA A 49 -1.87 10.41 6.82
CA ALA A 49 -0.78 9.93 7.68
C ALA A 49 -0.71 10.73 8.99
N ARG A 50 -0.76 12.07 8.92
CA ARG A 50 -0.80 12.92 10.12
C ARG A 50 -1.96 12.56 11.06
N SER A 51 -3.13 12.30 10.50
CA SER A 51 -4.30 11.86 11.28
C SER A 51 -4.06 10.52 11.96
N VAL A 52 -3.47 9.55 11.24
CA VAL A 52 -3.18 8.20 11.77
C VAL A 52 -2.21 8.28 12.95
N PHE A 53 -1.10 9.03 12.81
CA PHE A 53 -0.10 9.17 13.88
C PHE A 53 -0.63 9.99 15.08
N ASN A 54 -1.31 11.11 14.86
CA ASN A 54 -1.88 11.91 15.95
C ASN A 54 -2.96 11.18 16.77
N ARG A 55 -3.58 10.14 16.19
CA ARG A 55 -4.60 9.32 16.86
C ARG A 55 -4.05 8.00 17.37
N GLU A 56 -2.74 7.77 17.26
CA GLU A 56 -2.08 6.52 17.68
C GLU A 56 -2.68 5.28 16.96
N ARG A 57 -3.02 5.44 15.68
CA ARG A 57 -3.62 4.38 14.83
C ARG A 57 -2.65 3.84 13.78
N ALA A 58 -1.36 4.11 13.94
CA ALA A 58 -0.29 3.49 13.16
C ALA A 58 0.20 2.23 13.88
N THR A 59 0.14 1.08 13.23
CA THR A 59 0.83 -0.13 13.68
C THR A 59 2.16 -0.21 12.95
N VAL A 60 3.28 0.08 13.64
CA VAL A 60 4.61 0.03 13.05
C VAL A 60 5.23 -1.35 13.24
N VAL A 61 5.73 -1.95 12.17
CA VAL A 61 6.48 -3.20 12.19
C VAL A 61 7.84 -2.95 11.56
N VAL A 62 8.91 -3.25 12.29
CA VAL A 62 10.29 -3.13 11.80
C VAL A 62 10.80 -4.50 11.42
N LEU A 63 11.26 -4.62 10.18
CA LEU A 63 11.71 -5.83 9.51
C LEU A 63 13.15 -5.65 9.02
N GLU A 64 13.84 -6.74 8.70
CA GLU A 64 15.26 -6.67 8.32
C GLU A 64 15.45 -6.17 6.88
N ARG A 65 14.85 -6.85 5.90
CA ARG A 65 15.04 -6.53 4.46
C ARG A 65 13.79 -6.81 3.64
N LEU A 66 13.52 -5.95 2.65
CA LEU A 66 12.48 -6.14 1.64
C LEU A 66 12.69 -7.44 0.85
N ALA A 67 11.59 -8.07 0.44
CA ALA A 67 11.59 -9.21 -0.47
C ALA A 67 12.38 -10.44 0.05
N THR A 68 12.34 -10.68 1.37
CA THR A 68 12.90 -11.87 2.01
C THR A 68 11.82 -12.72 2.67
N GLU A 69 12.03 -14.04 2.74
CA GLU A 69 11.08 -14.99 3.34
C GLU A 69 10.77 -14.67 4.81
N GLU A 70 11.79 -14.30 5.59
CA GLU A 70 11.65 -13.95 7.02
C GLU A 70 10.80 -12.70 7.23
N SER A 71 11.09 -11.61 6.50
CA SER A 71 10.28 -10.39 6.54
C SER A 71 8.85 -10.65 6.07
N THR A 72 8.69 -11.44 5.00
CA THR A 72 7.38 -11.78 4.44
C THR A 72 6.51 -12.54 5.43
N THR A 73 7.07 -13.56 6.08
CA THR A 73 6.36 -14.37 7.09
C THR A 73 5.88 -13.50 8.24
N THR A 74 6.73 -12.60 8.74
CA THR A 74 6.36 -11.68 9.81
C THR A 74 5.29 -10.67 9.34
N LEU A 75 5.42 -10.18 8.11
CA LEU A 75 4.52 -9.17 7.55
C LEU A 75 3.13 -9.72 7.25
N VAL A 76 3.01 -10.94 6.70
CA VAL A 76 1.69 -11.55 6.43
C VAL A 76 0.91 -11.77 7.73
N GLU A 77 1.58 -12.20 8.82
CA GLU A 77 0.94 -12.36 10.13
C GLU A 77 0.45 -11.01 10.69
N ALA A 78 1.29 -9.97 10.57
CA ALA A 78 0.97 -8.63 11.05
C ALA A 78 -0.19 -8.01 10.25
N LEU A 79 -0.18 -8.13 8.92
CA LEU A 79 -1.25 -7.65 8.04
C LEU A 79 -2.57 -8.40 8.28
N THR A 80 -2.51 -9.72 8.43
CA THR A 80 -3.67 -10.55 8.74
C THR A 80 -4.30 -10.14 10.07
N ARG A 81 -3.48 -9.92 11.11
CA ARG A 81 -3.95 -9.43 12.41
C ARG A 81 -4.54 -8.02 12.28
N PHE A 82 -3.83 -7.12 11.60
CA PHE A 82 -4.25 -5.74 11.42
C PHE A 82 -5.60 -5.63 10.68
N GLY A 83 -5.79 -6.37 9.58
CA GLY A 83 -7.05 -6.37 8.83
C GLY A 83 -8.25 -6.89 9.65
N ARG A 84 -8.00 -7.89 10.50
CA ARG A 84 -9.02 -8.47 11.40
C ARG A 84 -9.38 -7.55 12.57
N ASP A 85 -8.37 -7.02 13.25
CA ASP A 85 -8.55 -6.42 14.58
C ASP A 85 -8.77 -4.90 14.52
N THR A 86 -8.51 -4.25 13.38
CA THR A 86 -8.68 -2.80 13.23
C THR A 86 -10.16 -2.40 13.31
N ASP A 87 -10.48 -1.51 14.26
CA ASP A 87 -11.77 -0.85 14.34
C ASP A 87 -11.95 0.13 13.17
N ARG A 88 -12.80 -0.24 12.21
CA ARG A 88 -13.11 0.57 11.02
C ARG A 88 -13.85 1.86 11.36
N ALA A 89 -14.63 1.88 12.44
CA ALA A 89 -15.42 3.04 12.82
C ALA A 89 -14.58 4.20 13.36
N GLY A 90 -13.38 3.91 13.89
CA GLY A 90 -12.49 4.93 14.46
C GLY A 90 -11.69 5.76 13.45
N GLY A 91 -11.97 5.63 12.15
CA GLY A 91 -11.31 6.39 11.07
C GLY A 91 -10.00 5.76 10.59
N PHE A 92 -9.16 6.53 9.90
CA PHE A 92 -7.95 6.00 9.26
C PHE A 92 -7.04 5.23 10.22
N ALA A 93 -6.54 4.10 9.74
CA ALA A 93 -5.52 3.31 10.39
C ALA A 93 -4.58 2.76 9.31
N SER A 94 -3.31 2.58 9.67
CA SER A 94 -2.31 2.05 8.75
C SER A 94 -1.40 1.06 9.46
N LEU A 95 -1.00 0.01 8.76
CA LEU A 95 0.18 -0.75 9.12
C LEU A 95 1.38 -0.19 8.35
N VAL A 96 2.47 0.09 9.04
CA VAL A 96 3.70 0.68 8.49
C VAL A 96 4.82 -0.34 8.65
N ALA A 97 5.19 -1.01 7.56
CA ALA A 97 6.30 -1.93 7.52
C ALA A 97 7.57 -1.19 7.10
N VAL A 98 8.58 -1.16 7.98
CA VAL A 98 9.86 -0.48 7.74
C VAL A 98 10.97 -1.52 7.67
N PHE A 99 11.87 -1.38 6.71
CA PHE A 99 12.94 -2.34 6.46
C PHE A 99 14.30 -1.70 6.79
N ARG A 100 15.07 -2.33 7.67
CA ARG A 100 16.38 -1.81 8.15
C ARG A 100 17.42 -1.71 7.04
N ALA A 101 17.40 -2.66 6.12
CA ALA A 101 18.28 -2.71 4.97
C ALA A 101 17.91 -1.57 4.01
N ALA A 102 18.70 -0.49 4.05
CA ALA A 102 18.50 0.74 3.28
C ALA A 102 19.19 0.73 1.91
N ASP A 103 19.72 -0.43 1.50
CA ASP A 103 20.42 -0.66 0.23
C ASP A 103 19.45 -0.71 -0.97
N VAL A 104 18.79 0.42 -1.20
CA VAL A 104 17.94 0.66 -2.37
C VAL A 104 18.56 1.83 -3.14
N ALA A 105 19.16 1.58 -4.29
CA ALA A 105 19.95 2.58 -5.01
C ALA A 105 19.07 3.68 -5.64
N ASP A 106 17.89 3.33 -6.16
CA ASP A 106 17.01 4.24 -6.86
C ASP A 106 15.52 3.81 -6.82
N GLU A 107 14.66 4.60 -7.49
CA GLU A 107 13.22 4.34 -7.54
C GLU A 107 12.86 3.05 -8.31
N ALA A 108 13.68 2.64 -9.30
CA ALA A 108 13.40 1.46 -10.10
C ALA A 108 13.70 0.18 -9.32
N GLU A 109 14.84 0.14 -8.62
CA GLU A 109 15.17 -0.96 -7.70
C GLU A 109 14.14 -1.07 -6.56
N PHE A 110 13.71 0.08 -5.99
CA PHE A 110 12.65 0.07 -4.98
C PHE A 110 11.35 -0.53 -5.50
N GLU A 111 10.94 -0.15 -6.72
CA GLU A 111 9.73 -0.66 -7.35
C GLU A 111 9.80 -2.17 -7.55
N GLU A 112 10.93 -2.70 -8.04
CA GLU A 112 11.15 -4.14 -8.19
C GLU A 112 11.03 -4.87 -6.84
N LEU A 113 11.71 -4.37 -5.79
CA LEU A 113 11.67 -4.96 -4.45
C LEU A 113 10.28 -4.90 -3.82
N LEU A 114 9.55 -3.79 -4.02
CA LEU A 114 8.17 -3.65 -3.56
C LEU A 114 7.29 -4.72 -4.21
N TRP A 115 7.34 -4.85 -5.53
CA TRP A 115 6.51 -5.82 -6.24
C TRP A 115 6.87 -7.26 -5.88
N ARG A 116 8.17 -7.57 -5.74
CA ARG A 116 8.62 -8.87 -5.25
C ARG A 116 8.13 -9.16 -3.84
N GLN A 117 8.09 -8.16 -2.96
CA GLN A 117 7.53 -8.31 -1.62
C GLN A 117 6.02 -8.59 -1.65
N LEU A 118 5.26 -7.94 -2.54
CA LEU A 118 3.83 -8.20 -2.72
C LEU A 118 3.56 -9.60 -3.29
N GLU A 119 4.38 -10.03 -4.25
CA GLU A 119 4.36 -11.40 -4.79
C GLU A 119 4.58 -12.44 -3.70
N GLN A 120 5.64 -12.28 -2.90
CA GLN A 120 5.93 -13.20 -1.79
C GLN A 120 4.81 -13.22 -0.74
N LEU A 121 4.20 -12.07 -0.44
CA LEU A 121 3.03 -12.00 0.45
C LEU A 121 1.85 -12.81 -0.11
N HIS A 122 1.60 -12.72 -1.42
CA HIS A 122 0.54 -13.48 -2.08
C HIS A 122 0.85 -14.99 -2.09
N GLU A 123 2.10 -15.39 -2.37
CA GLU A 123 2.53 -16.79 -2.39
C GLU A 123 2.32 -17.49 -1.04
N VAL A 124 2.50 -16.79 0.08
CA VAL A 124 2.32 -17.34 1.43
C VAL A 124 0.92 -17.11 2.02
N ASP A 125 0.09 -16.29 1.38
CA ASP A 125 -1.28 -16.04 1.85
C ASP A 125 -2.21 -17.17 1.41
N HIS A 126 -2.79 -17.85 2.38
CA HIS A 126 -3.75 -18.94 2.13
C HIS A 126 -5.21 -18.46 2.19
N GLN A 127 -5.45 -17.16 2.43
CA GLN A 127 -6.79 -16.59 2.40
C GLN A 127 -7.19 -16.25 0.95
N PRO A 128 -8.48 -16.34 0.61
CA PRO A 128 -8.95 -15.86 -0.68
C PRO A 128 -8.73 -14.35 -0.79
N TRP A 129 -8.50 -13.87 -2.03
CA TRP A 129 -8.50 -12.45 -2.34
C TRP A 129 -9.81 -11.79 -1.89
N ASP A 130 -9.74 -10.55 -1.41
CA ASP A 130 -10.92 -9.80 -0.98
C ASP A 130 -11.91 -9.66 -2.16
N PRO A 131 -13.14 -10.20 -2.06
CA PRO A 131 -14.06 -10.28 -3.20
C PRO A 131 -14.60 -8.90 -3.64
N ARG A 132 -14.27 -7.82 -2.92
CA ARG A 132 -14.69 -6.45 -3.24
C ARG A 132 -13.77 -5.78 -4.26
N VAL A 133 -12.60 -6.35 -4.55
CA VAL A 133 -11.57 -5.76 -5.41
C VAL A 133 -11.02 -6.77 -6.41
N SER A 134 -10.42 -6.28 -7.49
CA SER A 134 -9.75 -7.10 -8.51
C SER A 134 -8.40 -7.60 -8.01
N ASP A 135 -8.00 -8.81 -8.41
CA ASP A 135 -6.65 -9.35 -8.27
C ASP A 135 -5.74 -8.98 -9.45
N ASP A 136 -6.30 -8.69 -10.63
CA ASP A 136 -5.60 -8.13 -11.78
C ASP A 136 -5.04 -6.70 -11.52
N PRO A 137 -3.71 -6.50 -11.47
CA PRO A 137 -3.10 -5.18 -11.29
C PRO A 137 -3.32 -4.19 -12.45
N GLY A 138 -3.76 -4.64 -13.62
CA GLY A 138 -4.17 -3.79 -14.73
C GLY A 138 -5.57 -3.19 -14.55
N SER A 139 -6.39 -3.76 -13.67
CA SER A 139 -7.78 -3.36 -13.45
C SER A 139 -7.89 -2.01 -12.72
N PRO A 140 -8.80 -1.10 -13.14
CA PRO A 140 -9.15 0.09 -12.37
C PRO A 140 -9.77 -0.20 -10.99
N HIS A 141 -10.18 -1.45 -10.75
CA HIS A 141 -10.73 -1.93 -9.49
C HIS A 141 -9.75 -2.78 -8.68
N PHE A 142 -8.47 -2.83 -9.09
CA PHE A 142 -7.43 -3.49 -8.33
C PHE A 142 -7.25 -2.88 -6.95
N ALA A 143 -7.01 -3.71 -5.95
CA ALA A 143 -6.36 -3.33 -4.70
C ALA A 143 -5.65 -4.57 -4.15
N PHE A 144 -4.49 -4.39 -3.52
CA PHE A 144 -3.71 -5.53 -3.03
C PHE A 144 -4.42 -6.20 -1.86
N SER A 145 -4.70 -7.51 -1.95
CA SER A 145 -5.33 -8.25 -0.86
C SER A 145 -4.34 -9.16 -0.17
N VAL A 146 -4.41 -9.19 1.16
CA VAL A 146 -3.71 -10.17 1.98
C VAL A 146 -4.51 -10.45 3.26
N GLY A 147 -4.54 -11.71 3.71
CA GLY A 147 -5.34 -12.12 4.85
C GLY A 147 -6.84 -11.91 4.63
N GLY A 148 -7.30 -11.93 3.37
CA GLY A 148 -8.68 -11.63 2.96
C GLY A 148 -9.09 -10.17 3.12
N THR A 149 -8.13 -9.24 3.26
CA THR A 149 -8.38 -7.80 3.40
C THR A 149 -7.69 -7.02 2.28
N ALA A 150 -8.43 -6.15 1.59
CA ALA A 150 -7.88 -5.23 0.60
C ALA A 150 -7.16 -4.03 1.24
N PHE A 151 -5.99 -3.69 0.71
CA PHE A 151 -5.14 -2.58 1.12
C PHE A 151 -4.74 -1.69 -0.07
N PHE A 152 -4.72 -0.39 0.18
CA PHE A 152 -4.00 0.58 -0.65
C PHE A 152 -2.55 0.69 -0.14
N VAL A 153 -1.60 0.30 -0.98
CA VAL A 153 -0.17 0.24 -0.65
C VAL A 153 0.55 1.53 -1.05
N VAL A 154 1.33 2.08 -0.12
CA VAL A 154 2.17 3.27 -0.36
C VAL A 154 3.61 2.90 -0.05
N GLY A 155 4.46 2.86 -1.07
CA GLY A 155 5.89 2.73 -0.95
C GLY A 155 6.58 4.07 -0.75
N LEU A 156 7.57 4.09 0.15
CA LEU A 156 8.44 5.22 0.44
C LEU A 156 9.88 4.72 0.61
N HIS A 157 10.86 5.52 0.17
CA HIS A 157 12.28 5.17 0.32
C HIS A 157 13.17 6.42 0.30
N PRO A 158 14.42 6.35 0.80
CA PRO A 158 15.29 7.53 0.93
C PRO A 158 15.58 8.26 -0.39
N HIS A 159 15.62 7.51 -1.48
CA HIS A 159 16.01 7.98 -2.81
C HIS A 159 14.83 8.43 -3.70
N ALA A 160 13.63 8.56 -3.14
CA ALA A 160 12.47 9.00 -3.90
C ALA A 160 12.69 10.41 -4.48
N SER A 161 12.29 10.60 -5.74
CA SER A 161 12.37 11.89 -6.43
C SER A 161 11.52 12.96 -5.76
N ARG A 162 10.38 12.55 -5.18
CA ARG A 162 9.45 13.42 -4.45
C ARG A 162 9.75 13.38 -2.96
N ILE A 163 9.94 14.54 -2.34
CA ILE A 163 10.18 14.68 -0.89
C ILE A 163 9.03 14.04 -0.09
N ALA A 164 7.78 14.17 -0.56
CA ALA A 164 6.61 13.55 0.08
C ALA A 164 6.64 12.00 0.11
N ARG A 165 7.48 11.38 -0.72
CA ARG A 165 7.70 9.92 -0.82
C ARG A 165 9.02 9.48 -0.21
N ARG A 166 9.79 10.38 0.38
CA ARG A 166 11.03 10.04 1.09
C ARG A 166 10.73 9.57 2.50
N THR A 167 11.42 8.53 2.91
CA THR A 167 11.49 8.03 4.30
C THR A 167 12.94 7.72 4.64
N PRO A 168 13.31 7.71 5.93
CA PRO A 168 14.67 7.38 6.37
C PRO A 168 15.13 5.97 5.94
N LEU A 169 14.18 5.06 5.85
CA LEU A 169 14.37 3.66 5.49
C LEU A 169 13.30 3.25 4.48
N PRO A 170 13.54 2.23 3.62
CA PRO A 170 12.50 1.65 2.79
C PRO A 170 11.29 1.26 3.63
N THR A 171 10.11 1.69 3.18
CA THR A 171 8.87 1.60 3.96
C THR A 171 7.70 1.28 3.04
N LEU A 172 6.86 0.32 3.46
CA LEU A 172 5.56 0.03 2.85
C LEU A 172 4.47 0.35 3.86
N VAL A 173 3.53 1.21 3.47
CA VAL A 173 2.36 1.53 4.27
C VAL A 173 1.14 0.86 3.66
N PHE A 174 0.47 0.04 4.46
CA PHE A 174 -0.75 -0.66 4.10
C PHE A 174 -1.93 0.02 4.78
N ASN A 175 -2.79 0.62 3.97
CA ASN A 175 -3.98 1.31 4.45
C ASN A 175 -5.21 0.50 4.05
N LEU A 176 -6.20 0.38 4.93
CA LEU A 176 -7.42 -0.35 4.59
C LEU A 176 -8.13 0.31 3.40
N HIS A 177 -8.37 -0.45 2.34
CA HIS A 177 -8.96 0.07 1.10
C HIS A 177 -10.37 0.63 1.33
N GLU A 178 -11.17 -0.03 2.17
CA GLU A 178 -12.53 0.41 2.51
C GLU A 178 -12.59 1.80 3.18
N GLN A 179 -11.57 2.18 3.95
CA GLN A 179 -11.52 3.51 4.58
C GLN A 179 -11.37 4.61 3.53
N PHE A 180 -10.67 4.33 2.43
CA PHE A 180 -10.57 5.25 1.32
C PHE A 180 -11.89 5.34 0.54
N GLU A 181 -12.56 4.22 0.29
CA GLU A 181 -13.88 4.21 -0.35
C GLU A 181 -14.93 4.98 0.47
N GLU A 182 -14.94 4.81 1.80
CA GLU A 182 -15.82 5.58 2.69
C GLU A 182 -15.49 7.08 2.68
N LEU A 183 -14.20 7.45 2.69
CA LEU A 183 -13.81 8.85 2.57
C LEU A 183 -14.29 9.44 1.24
N ARG A 184 -14.09 8.71 0.13
CA ARG A 184 -14.48 9.10 -1.23
C ARG A 184 -15.98 9.31 -1.37
N ALA A 185 -16.78 8.47 -0.71
CA ALA A 185 -18.23 8.63 -0.65
C ALA A 185 -18.70 9.86 0.14
N SER A 186 -17.79 10.60 0.78
CA SER A 186 -18.09 11.79 1.59
C SER A 186 -17.59 13.09 0.95
N ASP A 187 -18.30 14.21 1.21
CA ASP A 187 -17.91 15.57 0.80
C ASP A 187 -16.59 16.09 1.44
N ARG A 188 -15.89 15.23 2.20
CA ARG A 188 -14.61 15.53 2.83
C ARG A 188 -13.43 15.16 1.93
N PHE A 189 -13.62 14.24 0.98
CA PHE A 189 -12.54 13.77 0.11
C PHE A 189 -11.96 14.89 -0.75
N ASP A 190 -12.80 15.64 -1.47
CA ASP A 190 -12.32 16.71 -2.36
C ASP A 190 -11.52 17.77 -1.60
N ARG A 191 -12.02 18.20 -0.44
CA ARG A 191 -11.31 19.17 0.42
C ARG A 191 -9.98 18.64 0.92
N MET A 192 -9.92 17.37 1.31
CA MET A 192 -8.70 16.73 1.76
C MET A 192 -7.70 16.59 0.61
N ARG A 193 -8.14 16.11 -0.55
CA ARG A 193 -7.34 16.00 -1.78
C ARG A 193 -6.74 17.34 -2.18
N ASP A 194 -7.56 18.38 -2.26
CA ASP A 194 -7.12 19.70 -2.71
C ASP A 194 -6.13 20.33 -1.72
N THR A 195 -6.31 20.06 -0.43
CA THR A 195 -5.34 20.48 0.60
C THR A 195 -4.02 19.72 0.49
N ILE A 196 -4.06 18.40 0.30
CA ILE A 196 -2.85 17.59 0.10
C ILE A 196 -2.10 18.05 -1.16
N ARG A 197 -2.82 18.26 -2.28
CA ARG A 197 -2.26 18.75 -3.55
C ARG A 197 -1.58 20.12 -3.41
N ARG A 198 -2.21 21.05 -2.67
CA ARG A 198 -1.61 22.36 -2.38
C ARG A 198 -0.33 22.22 -1.56
N ARG A 199 -0.36 21.46 -0.47
CA ARG A 199 0.80 21.25 0.41
C ARG A 199 1.94 20.52 -0.30
N ASP A 200 1.61 19.56 -1.16
CA ASP A 200 2.60 18.87 -2.00
C ASP A 200 3.28 19.85 -2.97
N THR A 201 2.49 20.76 -3.58
CA THR A 201 3.05 21.80 -4.45
C THR A 201 3.91 22.81 -3.66
N GLU A 202 3.50 23.18 -2.45
CA GLU A 202 4.27 24.05 -1.55
C GLU A 202 5.62 23.41 -1.15
N LEU A 203 5.62 22.11 -0.85
CA LEU A 203 6.82 21.38 -0.42
C LEU A 203 7.85 21.15 -1.54
N GLN A 204 7.39 20.81 -2.75
CA GLN A 204 8.27 20.28 -3.81
C GLN A 204 7.97 20.86 -5.20
N GLY A 205 7.25 21.97 -5.26
CA GLY A 205 7.11 22.85 -6.44
C GLY A 205 6.16 22.38 -7.53
N SER A 206 5.63 21.15 -7.46
CA SER A 206 4.69 20.64 -8.47
C SER A 206 3.73 19.61 -7.87
N LEU A 207 2.60 19.41 -8.55
CA LEU A 207 1.68 18.31 -8.24
C LEU A 207 2.31 16.97 -8.59
N ASN A 208 2.02 15.95 -7.78
CA ASN A 208 2.37 14.57 -8.10
C ASN A 208 1.61 14.07 -9.35
N PRO A 209 2.29 13.76 -10.47
CA PRO A 209 1.66 13.32 -11.70
C PRO A 209 1.02 11.93 -11.56
N MET A 210 1.42 11.15 -10.55
CA MET A 210 0.87 9.81 -10.30
C MET A 210 -0.45 9.83 -9.53
N VAL A 211 -0.85 10.97 -8.96
CA VAL A 211 -2.12 11.10 -8.25
C VAL A 211 -3.21 11.51 -9.24
N GLU A 212 -3.55 10.59 -10.13
CA GLU A 212 -4.75 10.71 -10.96
C GLU A 212 -6.02 10.68 -10.08
N ASP A 213 -7.11 11.23 -10.60
CA ASP A 213 -8.40 11.06 -9.94
C ASP A 213 -8.80 9.57 -10.02
N HIS A 214 -9.25 9.03 -8.88
CA HIS A 214 -9.56 7.61 -8.70
C HIS A 214 -10.52 7.04 -9.75
N GLY A 215 -10.35 5.75 -10.08
CA GLY A 215 -11.21 5.00 -11.00
C GLY A 215 -10.93 5.22 -12.49
N ARG A 216 -9.90 6.01 -12.85
CA ARG A 216 -9.46 6.18 -14.24
C ARG A 216 -8.36 5.21 -14.66
N GLY A 217 -7.59 4.69 -13.71
CA GLY A 217 -6.54 3.72 -13.91
C GLY A 217 -6.26 2.95 -12.63
N SER A 218 -5.55 1.83 -12.73
CA SER A 218 -5.19 0.98 -11.60
C SER A 218 -4.36 1.73 -10.56
N GLU A 219 -4.68 1.53 -9.27
CA GLU A 219 -3.88 2.05 -8.16
C GLU A 219 -2.49 1.43 -8.06
N ALA A 220 -2.26 0.26 -8.68
CA ALA A 220 -0.95 -0.40 -8.77
C ALA A 220 0.16 0.57 -9.24
N ARG A 221 -0.17 1.44 -10.20
CA ARG A 221 0.74 2.43 -10.79
C ARG A 221 1.29 3.41 -9.74
N GLN A 222 0.61 3.56 -8.60
CA GLN A 222 0.95 4.52 -7.55
C GLN A 222 1.75 3.91 -6.40
N TYR A 223 1.87 2.58 -6.34
CA TYR A 223 2.40 1.90 -5.15
C TYR A 223 3.85 2.29 -4.88
N SER A 224 4.76 2.18 -5.84
CA SER A 224 6.18 2.53 -5.67
C SER A 224 6.41 4.03 -5.41
N GLY A 225 5.48 4.90 -5.82
CA GLY A 225 5.66 6.34 -5.77
C GLY A 225 6.53 6.90 -6.90
N ARG A 226 7.08 6.04 -7.77
CA ARG A 226 7.83 6.41 -8.97
C ARG A 226 6.91 6.95 -10.05
N VAL A 227 7.40 7.89 -10.86
CA VAL A 227 6.68 8.32 -12.07
C VAL A 227 6.86 7.27 -13.16
N VAL A 228 5.76 6.67 -13.62
CA VAL A 228 5.77 5.62 -14.64
C VAL A 228 5.13 6.08 -15.96
N PRO A 229 5.60 5.58 -17.12
CA PRO A 229 5.02 5.95 -18.43
C PRO A 229 3.59 5.41 -18.60
N SER A 230 2.85 5.93 -19.58
CA SER A 230 1.46 5.50 -19.83
C SER A 230 1.31 4.00 -20.05
N GLY A 231 2.23 3.38 -20.79
CA GLY A 231 2.27 1.93 -21.06
C GLY A 231 2.93 1.08 -19.98
N TRP A 232 3.11 1.61 -18.76
CA TRP A 232 3.61 0.79 -17.64
C TRP A 232 2.58 -0.28 -17.26
N GLU A 233 3.10 -1.48 -16.97
CA GLU A 233 2.37 -2.64 -16.49
C GLU A 233 3.04 -3.11 -15.19
N ALA A 234 2.24 -3.68 -14.28
CA ALA A 234 2.79 -4.25 -13.05
C ALA A 234 3.69 -5.44 -13.40
N PRO A 235 4.86 -5.58 -12.74
CA PRO A 235 5.80 -6.66 -13.05
C PRO A 235 5.34 -8.03 -12.54
N VAL A 236 4.28 -8.07 -11.72
CA VAL A 236 3.72 -9.28 -11.11
C VAL A 236 2.22 -9.32 -11.40
N THR A 237 1.69 -10.52 -11.63
CA THR A 237 0.25 -10.80 -11.72
C THR A 237 -0.18 -11.70 -10.56
N PHE A 238 -1.35 -11.46 -9.97
CA PHE A 238 -1.88 -12.23 -8.84
C PHE A 238 -3.05 -13.15 -9.20
N GLU A 239 -3.32 -13.32 -10.51
CA GLU A 239 -4.41 -14.16 -10.97
C GLU A 239 -4.23 -15.58 -10.43
N ALA A 240 -5.28 -16.12 -9.81
CA ALA A 240 -5.31 -17.53 -9.46
C ALA A 240 -5.22 -18.37 -10.75
N ASP A 241 -4.20 -19.22 -10.84
CA ASP A 241 -4.01 -20.13 -11.96
C ASP A 241 -5.32 -20.93 -12.20
N PRO A 242 -5.96 -20.84 -13.38
CA PRO A 242 -7.22 -21.53 -13.64
C PRO A 242 -7.13 -23.05 -13.46
N GLU A 243 -5.93 -23.62 -13.44
CA GLU A 243 -5.70 -25.06 -13.21
C GLU A 243 -5.80 -25.50 -11.73
N THR A 244 -5.87 -24.58 -10.75
CA THR A 244 -5.97 -24.94 -9.31
C THR A 244 -7.39 -24.91 -8.73
N LYS A 245 -8.42 -24.62 -9.53
CA LYS A 245 -9.81 -24.76 -9.07
C LYS A 245 -10.17 -26.25 -8.97
N PRO A 246 -10.71 -26.75 -7.85
CA PRO A 246 -11.26 -28.09 -7.82
C PRO A 246 -12.37 -28.17 -8.88
N GLN A 247 -12.20 -29.07 -9.84
CA GLN A 247 -13.24 -29.39 -10.82
C GLN A 247 -14.48 -29.77 -10.03
N THR A 248 -15.49 -28.90 -10.05
CA THR A 248 -16.83 -29.29 -9.66
C THR A 248 -17.31 -30.24 -10.74
N ASP A 249 -17.27 -31.54 -10.45
CA ASP A 249 -17.89 -32.58 -11.25
C ASP A 249 -19.39 -32.24 -11.36
N SER A 250 -19.77 -31.61 -12.47
CA SER A 250 -21.15 -31.67 -12.94
C SER A 250 -21.29 -33.01 -13.64
N GLU A 251 -21.68 -34.03 -12.87
CA GLU A 251 -22.14 -35.30 -13.44
C GLU A 251 -23.30 -35.00 -14.40
N SER A 252 -23.04 -35.35 -15.65
CA SER A 252 -23.95 -35.32 -16.77
C SER A 252 -25.11 -36.28 -16.52
N ASP A 253 -26.32 -35.75 -16.37
CA ASP A 253 -27.51 -36.56 -16.43
C ASP A 253 -27.71 -37.09 -17.86
N SER A 254 -27.77 -38.41 -17.92
CA SER A 254 -27.84 -39.25 -19.11
C SER A 254 -29.02 -38.95 -20.03
N LYS A 255 -28.74 -38.82 -21.33
CA LYS A 255 -29.68 -39.20 -22.38
C LYS A 255 -29.39 -40.65 -22.80
N SER A 256 -30.38 -41.52 -22.71
CA SER A 256 -30.51 -42.64 -23.65
C SER A 256 -31.96 -42.77 -24.08
N ASP A 257 -32.13 -42.83 -25.38
CA ASP A 257 -33.38 -42.89 -26.12
C ASP A 257 -34.20 -44.17 -25.86
N SER A 258 -35.51 -44.06 -26.06
CA SER A 258 -36.31 -45.14 -26.63
C SER A 258 -37.44 -44.55 -27.47
N GLU A 259 -37.29 -44.68 -28.78
CA GLU A 259 -38.32 -44.50 -29.80
C GLU A 259 -39.52 -45.44 -29.56
N THR A 260 -40.74 -44.97 -29.84
CA THR A 260 -41.69 -45.75 -30.67
C THR A 260 -42.73 -44.82 -31.30
N GLU A 261 -42.78 -44.86 -32.63
CA GLU A 261 -43.86 -44.38 -33.51
C GLU A 261 -45.21 -45.04 -33.16
N GLU A 262 -46.34 -44.34 -33.36
CA GLU A 262 -47.43 -44.86 -34.21
C GLU A 262 -48.47 -43.77 -34.57
N GLU A 263 -48.96 -43.87 -35.81
CA GLU A 263 -49.85 -42.98 -36.57
C GLU A 263 -51.34 -42.98 -36.15
N ALA A 264 -51.99 -41.83 -36.43
CA ALA A 264 -53.33 -41.65 -37.03
C ALA A 264 -54.62 -41.92 -36.20
N PRO A 265 -55.80 -41.39 -36.62
CA PRO A 265 -56.12 -40.59 -37.81
C PRO A 265 -56.63 -39.15 -37.56
#